data_AF-A0A6C7KJE7-F1
#
_entry.id   AF-A0A6C7KJE7-F1
#
_cell.length_a   1.000
_cell.length_b   1.000
_cell.length_c   1.000
_cell.angle_alpha   90.00
_cell.angle_beta   90.00
_cell.angle_gamma   90.00
#
_symmetry.space_group_name_H-M   'P 1'
#
loop_
_entity.id
_entity.type
_entity.pdbx_description
1 polymer ?
#
loop_
_entity_poly.entity_id
_entity_poly.type
_entity_poly.pdbx_seq_one_letter_code
_entity_poly.pdbx_strand_id
1 'polypeptide(L)' 'VHIKQHRPDIVASWKYYQEFEQMCKELDQELTLE' A
#
# COMPACT_ATOMS: atom_id res chain seq x y z
N VAL A 1 -11.61 -1.40 -1.08
CA VAL A 1 -12.00 -2.77 -0.69
C VAL A 1 -12.45 -3.61 -1.89
N HIS A 2 -13.45 -3.19 -2.68
CA HIS A 2 -14.00 -4.02 -3.77
C HIS A 2 -13.01 -4.37 -4.91
N ILE A 3 -12.28 -3.40 -5.47
CA ILE A 3 -11.33 -3.64 -6.57
C ILE A 3 -10.17 -4.54 -6.11
N LYS A 4 -9.59 -4.25 -4.94
CA LYS A 4 -8.54 -5.08 -4.32
C LYS A 4 -8.96 -6.55 -4.16
N GLN A 5 -10.21 -6.80 -3.80
CA GLN A 5 -10.73 -8.15 -3.57
C GLN A 5 -10.93 -8.94 -4.86
N HIS A 6 -11.44 -8.31 -5.92
CA HIS A 6 -11.83 -9.02 -7.15
C HIS A 6 -10.78 -8.96 -8.25
N ARG A 7 -9.94 -7.93 -8.25
CA ARG A 7 -8.92 -7.66 -9.27
C ARG A 7 -7.58 -7.30 -8.63
N PRO A 8 -6.98 -8.20 -7.85
CA PRO A 8 -5.67 -7.97 -7.25
C PRO A 8 -4.58 -7.74 -8.30
N ASP A 9 -4.75 -8.28 -9.51
CA ASP A 9 -3.88 -8.09 -10.68
C ASP A 9 -3.82 -6.63 -11.13
N ILE A 10 -4.96 -5.92 -11.15
CA ILE A 10 -5.01 -4.50 -11.49
C ILE A 10 -4.28 -3.69 -10.43
N VAL A 11 -4.55 -3.96 -9.14
CA VAL A 11 -3.93 -3.22 -8.05
C VAL A 11 -2.42 -3.47 -8.00
N ALA A 12 -1.96 -4.69 -8.28
CA ALA A 12 -0.54 -5.02 -8.38
C ALA A 12 0.18 -4.30 -9.53
N SER A 13 -0.54 -3.85 -10.57
CA SER A 13 0.03 -3.09 -11.67
C SER A 13 0.17 -1.58 -11.38
N TRP A 14 -0.43 -1.09 -10.30
CA TRP A 14 -0.45 0.34 -9.97
C TRP A 14 0.81 0.76 -9.22
N LYS A 15 1.84 1.18 -9.97
CA LYS A 15 3.11 1.65 -9.41
C LYS A 15 2.95 2.69 -8.29
N TYR A 16 2.20 3.77 -8.54
CA TYR A 16 1.98 4.82 -7.54
C TYR A 16 1.26 4.33 -6.28
N TYR A 17 0.38 3.33 -6.43
CA TYR A 17 -0.33 2.77 -5.29
C TYR A 17 0.61 1.96 -4.38
N GLN A 18 1.56 1.24 -4.96
CA GLN A 18 2.59 0.51 -4.21
C GLN A 18 3.55 1.46 -3.49
N GLU A 19 3.98 2.54 -4.15
CA GLU A 19 4.82 3.58 -3.54
C GLU A 19 4.11 4.20 -2.33
N PHE A 20 2.81 4.48 -2.46
CA PHE A 20 1.99 4.95 -1.35
C PHE A 20 1.92 3.95 -0.19
N GLU A 21 1.65 2.68 -0.45
CA GLU A 21 1.62 1.65 0.60
C GLU A 21 2.98 1.50 1.30
N GLN A 22 4.09 1.71 0.59
CA GLN A 22 5.43 1.70 1.16
C GLN A 22 5.66 2.90 2.08
N MET A 23 5.31 4.11 1.65
CA MET A 23 5.39 5.32 2.50
C MET A 23 4.57 5.16 3.79
N CYS A 24 3.36 4.59 3.72
CA CYS A 24 2.55 4.32 4.90
C CYS A 24 3.23 3.34 5.87
N LYS A 25 3.90 2.30 5.36
CA LYS A 25 4.63 1.35 6.21
C LYS A 25 5.82 2.00 6.90
N GLU A 26 6.55 2.84 6.18
CA GLU A 26 7.69 3.59 6.74
C GLU A 26 7.23 4.54 7.84
N LEU A 27 6.15 5.29 7.61
CA LEU A 27 5.55 6.15 8.63
C LEU A 27 5.06 5.37 9.86
N ASP A 28 4.41 4.22 9.66
CA ASP A 28 3.95 3.37 10.77
C ASP A 28 5.13 2.78 11.56
N GLN A 29 6.23 2.42 10.87
CA GLN A 29 7.47 1.99 11.51
C GLN A 29 8.14 3.13 12.31
N GLU A 30 8.15 4.35 11.78
CA GLU A 30 8.67 5.53 12.48
C GLU A 30 7.84 5.84 13.74
N LEU A 31 6.51 5.79 13.64
CA LEU A 31 5.60 6.07 14.75
C LEU A 31 5.57 4.98 15.83
N THR A 32 5.96 3.75 15.52
CA THR A 32 6.00 2.63 16.48
C THR A 32 7.33 2.53 17.25
N LEU A 33 8.31 3.39 16.93
CA LEU A 33 9.62 3.48 17.59
C LEU A 33 9.71 4.60 18.64
N GLU A 34 8.67 5.43 18.77
CA GLU A 34 8.49 6.46 19.83
C GLU A 34 7.59 5.97 20.97
#